data_AF-A0A183D1E3-F1
#
_entry.id   AF-A0A183D1E3-F1
#
_cell.length_a   1.000
_cell.length_b   1.000
_cell.length_c   1.000
_cell.angle_alpha   90.00
_cell.angle_beta   90.00
_cell.angle_gamma   90.00
#
_symmetry.space_group_name_H-M   'P 1'
#
loop_
_entity.id
_entity.type
_entity.pdbx_description
1 polymer ?
#
loop_
_entity_poly.entity_id
_entity_poly.type
_entity_poly.pdbx_seq_one_letter_code
_entity_poly.pdbx_strand_id
1 'polypeptide(L)'
;LMLSYLQVLKRTTYKGWRTKVIDIVYPTQHDSKGLVPALDRICSEACAAALDGYQVIVLSDRRVCRQLVAISPLLALGAVHQCLLKQQLRMKVAFSMIIYG
;
A
#
# COMPACT_ATOMS: atom_id res chain seq x y z
N LEU A 1 21.62 8.00 -10.00
CA LEU A 1 21.48 6.56 -10.36
C LEU A 1 20.14 5.94 -9.91
N MET A 2 19.59 6.26 -8.73
CA MET A 2 18.26 5.79 -8.30
C MET A 2 17.09 6.42 -9.08
N LEU A 3 17.19 7.70 -9.48
CA LEU A 3 16.11 8.42 -10.17
C LEU A 3 15.86 7.93 -11.61
N SER A 4 16.88 7.40 -12.28
CA SER A 4 16.77 6.85 -13.63
C SER A 4 15.99 5.53 -13.66
N TYR A 5 16.02 4.73 -12.60
CA TYR A 5 15.25 3.48 -12.53
C TYR A 5 13.73 3.74 -12.51
N LEU A 6 13.30 4.79 -11.81
CA LEU A 6 11.90 5.24 -11.85
C LEU A 6 11.49 5.80 -13.22
N GLN A 7 12.41 6.46 -13.94
CA GLN A 7 12.12 6.91 -15.31
C GLN A 7 12.04 5.75 -16.31
N VAL A 8 12.81 4.68 -16.12
CA VAL A 8 12.72 3.47 -16.97
C VAL A 8 11.42 2.72 -16.73
N LEU A 9 10.94 2.61 -15.47
CA LEU A 9 9.59 2.10 -15.19
C LEU A 9 8.48 3.00 -15.75
N LYS A 10 8.64 4.33 -15.71
CA LYS A 10 7.71 5.26 -16.39
C LYS A 10 7.71 5.08 -17.92
N ARG A 11 8.84 4.70 -18.53
CA ARG A 11 8.94 4.46 -19.99
C ARG A 11 8.43 3.10 -20.43
N THR A 12 8.36 2.10 -19.55
CA THR A 12 7.74 0.79 -19.84
C THR A 12 6.24 0.74 -19.50
N THR A 13 5.64 1.82 -18.99
CA THR A 13 4.21 1.84 -18.64
C THR A 13 3.36 2.03 -19.90
N TYR A 14 3.26 0.95 -20.65
CA TYR A 14 2.36 0.75 -21.79
C TYR A 14 0.94 0.51 -21.26
N LYS A 15 0.00 1.40 -21.63
CA LYS A 15 -1.48 1.20 -21.70
C LYS A 15 -2.19 0.61 -20.47
N GLY A 16 -2.89 1.46 -19.70
CA GLY A 16 -4.09 1.04 -18.94
C GLY A 16 -3.90 0.45 -17.54
N TRP A 17 -2.81 0.76 -16.84
CA TRP A 17 -2.62 0.27 -15.48
C TRP A 17 -3.50 1.00 -14.47
N ARG A 18 -4.29 0.24 -13.70
CA ARG A 18 -5.13 0.77 -12.62
C ARG A 18 -4.34 0.78 -11.32
N THR A 19 -4.40 1.91 -10.62
CA THR A 19 -3.71 2.15 -9.35
C THR A 19 -4.72 2.31 -8.22
N LYS A 20 -4.50 1.62 -7.10
CA LYS A 20 -5.29 1.79 -5.87
C LYS A 20 -4.45 2.50 -4.82
N VAL A 21 -4.97 3.57 -4.24
CA VAL A 21 -4.37 4.23 -3.07
C VAL A 21 -5.06 3.69 -1.81
N ILE A 22 -4.26 3.28 -0.82
CA ILE A 22 -4.71 2.78 0.47
C ILE A 22 -4.09 3.65 1.55
N ASP A 23 -4.93 4.24 2.39
CA ASP A 23 -4.44 5.07 3.49
C ASP A 23 -3.89 4.19 4.61
N ILE A 24 -2.67 4.47 5.07
CA ILE A 24 -1.99 3.76 6.16
C ILE A 24 -2.09 4.53 7.48
N VAL A 25 -3.31 5.00 7.79
CA VAL A 25 -3.61 5.76 9.02
C VAL A 25 -4.65 5.04 9.87
N TYR A 26 -4.68 5.34 11.16
CA TYR A 26 -5.69 4.87 12.10
C TYR A 26 -6.05 5.94 13.15
N PRO A 27 -7.26 5.92 13.74
CA PRO A 27 -7.67 6.95 14.67
C PRO A 27 -6.88 6.93 15.99
N THR A 28 -6.45 8.10 16.46
CA THR A 28 -5.73 8.28 17.73
C THR A 28 -6.50 7.74 18.93
N GLN A 29 -7.83 7.79 18.89
CA GLN A 29 -8.72 7.32 19.95
C GLN A 29 -8.55 5.83 20.30
N HIS A 30 -7.98 5.04 19.39
CA HIS A 30 -7.77 3.60 19.60
C HIS A 30 -6.39 3.27 20.18
N ASP A 31 -5.51 4.25 20.36
CA ASP A 31 -4.13 4.07 20.83
C ASP A 31 -3.44 2.87 20.15
N SER A 32 -2.67 2.08 20.90
CA SER A 32 -2.02 0.85 20.41
C SER A 32 -2.99 -0.23 19.95
N LYS A 33 -4.26 -0.21 20.40
CA LYS A 33 -5.29 -1.16 19.98
C LYS A 33 -5.80 -0.88 18.56
N GLY A 34 -5.57 0.32 18.03
CA GLY A 34 -5.95 0.70 16.67
C GLY A 34 -5.03 0.16 15.58
N LEU A 35 -3.81 -0.28 15.93
CA LEU A 35 -2.80 -0.71 14.97
C LEU A 35 -3.18 -2.02 14.26
N VAL A 36 -3.57 -3.04 15.02
CA VAL A 36 -3.91 -4.36 14.46
C VAL A 36 -5.12 -4.29 13.51
N PRO A 37 -6.27 -3.69 13.91
CA PRO A 37 -7.41 -3.52 13.01
C PRO A 37 -7.09 -2.71 11.75
N ALA A 38 -6.21 -1.71 11.87
CA ALA A 38 -5.80 -0.92 10.72
C ALA A 38 -4.90 -1.71 9.76
N LEU A 39 -3.99 -2.54 10.27
CA LEU A 39 -3.21 -3.46 9.44
C LEU A 39 -4.09 -4.49 8.74
N ASP A 40 -5.08 -5.04 9.43
CA ASP A 40 -6.04 -5.99 8.84
C ASP A 40 -6.86 -5.32 7.73
N ARG A 41 -7.33 -4.08 7.95
CA ARG A 41 -8.00 -3.28 6.92
C ARG A 41 -7.10 -3.06 5.70
N ILE A 42 -5.87 -2.60 5.91
CA ILE A 42 -4.91 -2.33 4.83
C ILE A 42 -4.62 -3.61 4.03
N CYS A 43 -4.42 -4.73 4.73
CA CYS A 43 -4.22 -6.03 4.11
C CYS A 43 -5.44 -6.45 3.28
N SER A 44 -6.64 -6.31 3.83
CA SER A 44 -7.89 -6.63 3.14
C SER A 44 -8.10 -5.78 1.89
N GLU A 45 -7.91 -4.47 1.98
CA GLU A 45 -8.01 -3.55 0.84
C GLU A 45 -6.97 -3.85 -0.24
N ALA A 46 -5.74 -4.23 0.15
CA ALA A 46 -4.70 -4.60 -0.79
C ALA A 46 -5.02 -5.91 -1.51
N CYS A 47 -5.58 -6.89 -0.80
CA CYS A 47 -6.01 -8.16 -1.39
C CYS A 47 -7.20 -7.96 -2.33
N ALA A 48 -8.17 -7.14 -1.94
CA ALA A 48 -9.29 -6.76 -2.81
C ALA A 48 -8.79 -6.05 -4.07
N ALA A 49 -7.85 -5.10 -3.95
CA ALA A 49 -7.26 -4.43 -5.10
C ALA A 49 -6.50 -5.40 -6.03
N ALA A 50 -5.78 -6.36 -5.47
CA ALA A 50 -5.11 -7.39 -6.26
C ALA A 50 -6.11 -8.27 -7.02
N LEU A 51 -7.21 -8.68 -6.37
CA LEU A 51 -8.30 -9.45 -6.97
C LEU A 51 -9.05 -8.67 -8.06
N ASP A 52 -9.28 -7.37 -7.82
CA ASP A 52 -9.93 -6.47 -8.76
C ASP A 52 -9.08 -6.17 -10.00
N GLY A 53 -7.83 -6.67 -10.05
CA GLY A 53 -6.93 -6.50 -11.18
C GLY A 53 -6.27 -5.12 -11.25
N TYR A 54 -6.01 -4.50 -10.10
CA TYR A 54 -5.12 -3.34 -10.01
C TYR A 54 -3.67 -3.80 -10.13
N GLN A 55 -2.90 -3.19 -11.02
CA GLN A 55 -1.48 -3.53 -11.21
C GLN A 55 -0.57 -2.85 -10.19
N VAL A 56 -1.03 -1.76 -9.56
CA VAL A 56 -0.23 -0.95 -8.63
C VAL A 56 -1.05 -0.61 -7.40
N ILE A 57 -0.48 -0.86 -6.22
CA ILE A 57 -1.03 -0.46 -4.93
C ILE A 57 -0.09 0.57 -4.31
N VAL A 58 -0.63 1.72 -3.92
CA VAL A 58 0.09 2.83 -3.29
C VAL A 58 -0.37 2.96 -1.85
N LEU A 59 0.56 2.86 -0.91
CA LEU A 59 0.31 3.11 0.51
C LEU A 59 0.54 4.60 0.79
N SER A 60 -0.43 5.28 1.41
CA SER A 60 -0.38 6.73 1.65
C SER A 60 -0.65 7.09 3.11
N ASP A 61 0.22 7.90 3.69
CA ASP A 61 0.10 8.49 5.02
C ASP A 61 -0.40 9.94 4.99
N ARG A 62 -0.85 10.45 3.83
CA ARG A 62 -1.25 11.85 3.66
C ARG A 62 -2.42 12.31 4.54
N ARG A 63 -3.21 11.37 5.06
CA ARG A 63 -4.36 11.66 5.93
C ARG A 63 -3.99 11.82 7.41
N VAL A 64 -2.69 11.84 7.74
CA VAL A 64 -2.26 12.13 9.11
C VAL A 64 -2.80 13.47 9.56
N CYS A 65 -3.44 13.48 10.73
CA CYS A 65 -3.97 14.67 11.36
C CYS A 65 -4.00 14.47 12.88
N ARG A 66 -4.45 15.46 13.65
CA ARG A 66 -4.53 15.35 15.11
C ARG A 66 -5.39 14.16 15.60
N GLN A 67 -6.26 13.63 14.74
CA GLN A 67 -7.13 12.50 15.02
C GLN A 67 -6.68 11.20 14.34
N LEU A 68 -5.68 11.23 13.47
CA LEU A 68 -5.23 10.09 12.64
C LEU A 68 -3.71 9.94 12.73
N VAL A 69 -3.26 8.79 13.24
CA VAL A 69 -1.84 8.43 13.34
C VAL A 69 -1.43 7.61 12.11
N ALA A 70 -0.28 7.91 11.53
CA ALA A 70 0.31 7.07 10.49
C ALA A 70 0.87 5.78 11.08
N ILE A 71 0.65 4.68 10.38
CA ILE A 71 1.39 3.44 10.55
C ILE A 71 2.74 3.62 9.85
N SER A 72 3.80 3.04 10.42
CA SER A 72 5.09 2.97 9.73
C SER A 72 4.93 2.37 8.32
N PRO A 73 5.36 3.06 7.26
CA PRO A 73 5.23 2.56 5.88
C PRO A 73 5.89 1.19 5.68
N LEU A 74 6.99 0.92 6.40
CA LEU A 74 7.69 -0.37 6.34
C LEU A 74 6.84 -1.48 6.96
N LEU A 75 6.17 -1.21 8.08
CA LEU A 75 5.29 -2.17 8.74
C LEU A 75 4.07 -2.48 7.87
N ALA A 76 3.44 -1.44 7.30
CA ALA A 76 2.31 -1.60 6.40
C ALA A 76 2.69 -2.40 5.14
N LEU A 77 3.85 -2.10 4.53
CA LEU A 77 4.36 -2.86 3.38
C LEU A 77 4.63 -4.32 3.73
N GLY A 78 5.31 -4.58 4.86
CA GLY A 78 5.60 -5.93 5.33
C GLY A 78 4.34 -6.75 5.55
N ALA A 79 3.34 -6.17 6.21
CA ALA A 79 2.05 -6.82 6.45
C ALA A 79 1.32 -7.16 5.13
N VAL A 80 1.21 -6.19 4.20
CA VAL A 80 0.59 -6.39 2.89
C VAL A 80 1.32 -7.45 2.08
N HIS A 81 2.65 -7.40 2.05
CA HIS A 81 3.47 -8.36 1.32
C HIS A 81 3.27 -9.78 1.84
N GLN A 82 3.34 -9.97 3.16
CA GLN A 82 3.11 -11.26 3.79
C GLN A 82 1.67 -11.77 3.55
N CYS A 83 0.67 -10.88 3.61
CA CYS A 83 -0.72 -11.25 3.38
C CYS A 83 -0.96 -11.75 1.94
N LEU A 84 -0.41 -11.04 0.95
CA LEU A 84 -0.56 -11.42 -0.47
C LEU A 84 0.17 -12.71 -0.82
N LEU A 85 1.34 -12.96 -0.20
CA LEU A 85 2.03 -14.25 -0.31
C LEU A 85 1.18 -15.40 0.27
N LYS A 86 0.60 -15.20 1.45
CA LYS A 86 -0.25 -16.20 2.11
C LYS A 86 -1.50 -16.54 1.30
N GLN A 87 -2.10 -15.55 0.64
CA GLN A 87 -3.29 -15.74 -0.17
C GLN A 87 -3.01 -16.37 -1.56
N GLN A 88 -1.75 -16.72 -1.86
CA GLN A 88 -1.33 -17.27 -3.16
C GLN A 88 -1.86 -16.50 -4.38
N LEU A 89 -2.10 -15.20 -4.22
CA LEU A 89 -2.46 -14.30 -5.31
C LEU A 89 -1.19 -14.11 -6.15
N ARG A 90 -0.89 -15.09 -7.02
CA ARG A 90 0.30 -15.13 -7.86
C ARG A 90 0.41 -13.81 -8.62
N MET A 91 1.43 -13.05 -8.22
CA MET A 91 1.84 -11.73 -8.68
C MET A 91 1.55 -11.45 -10.17
N LYS A 92 0.53 -10.63 -10.42
CA LYS A 92 0.49 -9.68 -11.55
C LYS A 92 0.55 -8.22 -11.06
N VAL A 93 0.89 -8.01 -9.80
CA VAL A 93 0.86 -6.68 -9.16
C VAL A 93 2.30 -6.27 -8.86
N ALA A 94 2.75 -5.21 -9.52
CA ALA A 94 4.02 -4.59 -9.21
C ALA A 94 3.81 -3.66 -8.01
N PHE A 95 4.49 -3.95 -6.90
CA PHE A 95 4.49 -3.06 -5.75
C PHE A 95 5.41 -1.88 -6.05
N SER A 96 4.83 -0.72 -6.34
CA SER A 96 5.56 0.54 -6.32
C SER A 96 5.25 1.23 -5.01
N MET A 97 6.15 1.05 -4.03
CA MET A 97 6.15 1.88 -2.84
C MET A 97 6.55 3.29 -3.26
N ILE A 98 5.61 4.22 -3.29
CA ILE A 98 5.89 5.64 -3.50
C ILE A 98 5.58 6.36 -2.20
N ILE A 99 6.65 6.67 -1.46
CA ILE A 99 6.62 7.55 -0.30
C ILE A 99 6.48 8.98 -0.85
N TYR A 100 5.32 9.62 -0.64
CA TYR A 100 5.16 11.05 -0.84
C TYR A 100 4.87 11.69 0.51
N GLY A 101 5.95 11.94 1.25
CA GLY A 101 6.03 13.04 2.20
C GLY A 101 6.27 14.35 1.46
#